data_AF-A0A2S2N4E5-F1
#
_entry.id   AF-A0A2S2N4E5-F1
#
_cell.length_a   1.000
_cell.length_b   1.000
_cell.length_c   1.000
_cell.angle_alpha   90.00
_cell.angle_beta   90.00
_cell.angle_gamma   90.00
#
_symmetry.space_group_name_H-M   'P 1'
#
loop_
_entity.id
_entity.type
_entity.pdbx_description
1 polymer ?
#
loop_
_entity_poly.entity_id
_entity_poly.type
_entity_poly.pdbx_seq_one_letter_code
_entity_poly.pdbx_strand_id
1 'polypeptide(L)'
;PLGGSGVSGSPKFTGLGKEELLREAGTPLWARARLVLLVLFWGGWIGMLGAAAAIVAQAPRCQPLPTKAWWELGALYRAPPKAFGGDLKGVEKRLGYLKEKLQVGGLVLGPVYPQKSPEAKIPPLKELDPTLGTIQDFSALVQAAKDKGVKVILDLTPNPAGNPVWGDAAKDSEVLQQVQAAMSHWLKEDIAGIFLDGIEELPDLVVAQWRNLTEQQPSPSGVDRVLVGG
;
A
#
# COMPACT_ATOMS: atom_id res chain seq x y z
N PRO A 1 82.14 24.68 5.32
CA PRO A 1 83.01 24.31 4.17
C PRO A 1 82.57 22.95 3.59
N LEU A 2 82.18 22.98 2.30
CA LEU A 2 82.12 21.87 1.34
C LEU A 2 81.07 20.79 1.68
N GLY A 3 79.92 20.69 1.02
CA GLY A 3 79.75 20.72 -0.44
C GLY A 3 79.78 19.29 -0.96
N GLY A 4 78.63 18.67 -1.12
CA GLY A 4 78.48 17.27 -1.52
C GLY A 4 77.11 17.01 -2.10
N SER A 5 76.98 17.33 -3.37
CA SER A 5 75.79 17.31 -4.23
C SER A 5 75.06 15.96 -4.23
N GLY A 6 73.74 16.04 -4.40
CA GLY A 6 72.82 14.91 -4.35
C GLY A 6 73.02 13.88 -5.46
N VAL A 7 72.52 12.68 -5.18
CA VAL A 7 72.15 11.71 -6.20
C VAL A 7 70.68 11.38 -5.95
N SER A 8 69.79 12.10 -6.64
CA SER A 8 68.40 11.70 -6.77
C SER A 8 68.36 10.45 -7.64
N GLY A 9 68.23 9.27 -7.03
CA GLY A 9 67.92 8.05 -7.74
C GLY A 9 66.49 8.08 -8.26
N SER A 10 66.23 8.77 -9.38
CA SER A 10 65.01 8.56 -10.15
C SER A 10 65.02 7.10 -10.65
N PRO A 11 63.94 6.33 -10.49
CA PRO A 11 63.90 4.97 -11.03
C PRO A 11 64.19 5.03 -12.53
N LYS A 12 65.23 4.29 -12.94
CA LYS A 12 65.64 4.12 -14.33
C LYS A 12 64.41 3.70 -15.14
N PHE A 13 63.98 4.53 -16.09
CA PHE A 13 62.98 4.14 -17.07
C PHE A 13 63.58 3.01 -17.91
N THR A 14 63.23 1.76 -17.60
CA THR A 14 63.66 0.55 -18.32
C THR A 14 62.79 0.32 -19.57
N GLY A 15 62.40 1.40 -20.25
CA GLY A 15 61.62 1.36 -21.48
C GLY A 15 62.43 1.87 -22.66
N LEU A 16 62.12 1.41 -23.86
CA LEU A 16 62.69 1.93 -25.11
C LEU A 16 62.26 3.40 -25.32
N GLY A 17 63.17 4.23 -25.85
CA GLY A 17 62.85 5.57 -26.32
C GLY A 17 61.91 5.55 -27.53
N LYS A 18 61.22 6.66 -27.82
CA LYS A 18 60.18 6.75 -28.87
C LYS A 18 60.64 6.20 -30.24
N GLU A 19 61.85 6.54 -30.66
CA GLU A 19 62.36 6.16 -31.99
C GLU A 19 62.75 4.69 -32.04
N GLU A 20 63.39 4.18 -30.99
CA GLU A 20 63.70 2.76 -30.82
C GLU A 20 62.43 1.90 -30.76
N LEU A 21 61.41 2.39 -30.05
CA LEU A 21 60.13 1.71 -29.93
C LEU A 21 59.36 1.65 -31.26
N LEU A 22 59.38 2.74 -32.04
CA LEU A 22 58.75 2.77 -33.37
C LEU A 22 59.50 1.90 -34.38
N ARG A 23 60.84 1.82 -34.29
CA ARG A 23 61.67 0.94 -35.13
C ARG A 23 61.33 -0.54 -34.90
N GLU A 24 61.28 -0.98 -33.65
CA GLU A 24 60.96 -2.37 -33.30
C GLU A 24 59.48 -2.71 -33.56
N ALA A 25 58.57 -1.77 -33.26
CA ALA A 25 57.12 -1.93 -33.46
C ALA A 25 56.65 -1.82 -34.92
N GLY A 26 57.52 -1.38 -35.84
CA GLY A 26 57.25 -1.24 -37.27
C GLY A 26 57.52 -2.51 -38.10
N THR A 27 58.06 -3.57 -37.49
CA THR A 27 58.30 -4.83 -38.20
C THR A 27 57.00 -5.48 -38.67
N PRO A 28 56.99 -6.16 -39.84
CA PRO A 28 55.77 -6.72 -40.43
C PRO A 28 55.10 -7.79 -39.56
N LEU A 29 55.87 -8.47 -38.70
CA LEU A 29 55.35 -9.43 -37.73
C LEU A 29 54.53 -8.74 -36.63
N TRP A 30 55.07 -7.66 -36.03
CA TRP A 30 54.37 -6.88 -35.01
C TRP A 30 53.16 -6.12 -35.57
N ALA A 31 53.24 -5.63 -36.81
CA ALA A 31 52.11 -4.98 -37.49
C ALA A 31 50.95 -5.97 -37.73
N ARG A 32 51.23 -7.20 -38.20
CA ARG A 32 50.24 -8.26 -38.37
C ARG A 32 49.66 -8.71 -37.03
N ALA A 33 50.49 -8.89 -36.01
CA ALA A 33 50.04 -9.24 -34.66
C ALA A 33 49.07 -8.19 -34.08
N ARG A 34 49.38 -6.89 -34.23
CA ARG A 34 48.49 -5.79 -33.79
C ARG A 34 47.16 -5.81 -34.53
N LEU A 35 47.17 -6.04 -35.85
CA LEU A 35 45.95 -6.15 -36.64
C LEU A 35 45.09 -7.33 -36.19
N VAL A 36 45.70 -8.50 -35.97
CA VAL A 36 45.01 -9.69 -35.46
C VAL A 36 44.40 -9.43 -34.08
N LEU A 37 45.15 -8.83 -33.15
CA LEU A 37 44.64 -8.48 -31.82
C LEU A 37 43.49 -7.47 -31.89
N LEU A 38 43.57 -6.48 -32.78
CA LEU A 38 42.51 -5.49 -32.97
C LEU A 38 41.23 -6.13 -33.54
N VAL A 39 41.37 -7.05 -34.51
CA VAL A 39 40.23 -7.80 -35.07
C VAL A 39 39.60 -8.71 -34.02
N LEU A 40 40.42 -9.42 -33.22
CA LEU A 40 39.93 -10.25 -32.11
C LEU A 40 39.23 -9.43 -31.04
N PHE A 41 39.75 -8.26 -30.70
CA PHE A 41 39.14 -7.34 -29.74
C PHE A 41 37.75 -6.88 -30.21
N TRP A 42 37.64 -6.39 -31.44
CA TRP A 42 36.34 -5.95 -31.98
C TRP A 42 35.37 -7.12 -32.20
N GLY A 43 35.86 -8.28 -32.63
CA GLY A 43 35.06 -9.49 -32.74
C GLY A 43 34.50 -9.95 -31.38
N GLY A 44 35.33 -9.96 -30.34
CA GLY A 44 34.91 -10.27 -28.97
C GLY A 44 33.93 -9.24 -28.41
N TRP A 45 34.17 -7.94 -28.68
CA TRP A 45 33.27 -6.87 -28.26
C TRP A 45 31.88 -6.98 -28.92
N ILE A 46 31.82 -7.21 -30.24
CA ILE A 46 30.57 -7.44 -30.96
C ILE A 46 29.89 -8.71 -30.46
N GLY A 47 30.65 -9.78 -30.20
CA GLY A 47 30.14 -11.02 -29.64
C GLY A 47 29.50 -10.81 -28.25
N MET A 48 30.17 -10.05 -27.38
CA MET A 48 29.64 -9.72 -26.05
C MET A 48 28.37 -8.87 -26.14
N LEU A 49 28.34 -7.87 -27.04
CA LEU A 49 27.17 -7.04 -27.28
C LEU A 49 26.00 -7.86 -27.82
N GLY A 50 26.26 -8.76 -28.77
CA GLY A 50 25.26 -9.67 -29.33
C GLY A 50 24.71 -10.64 -28.30
N ALA A 51 25.57 -11.21 -27.45
CA ALA A 51 25.15 -12.09 -26.37
C ALA A 51 24.28 -11.36 -25.34
N ALA A 52 24.64 -10.13 -24.96
CA ALA A 52 23.83 -9.32 -24.04
C ALA A 52 22.45 -9.00 -24.63
N ALA A 53 22.39 -8.60 -25.90
CA ALA A 53 21.13 -8.37 -26.60
C ALA A 53 20.27 -9.63 -26.69
N ALA A 54 20.90 -10.78 -26.99
CA ALA A 54 20.21 -12.06 -27.04
C ALA A 54 19.66 -12.49 -25.68
N ILE A 55 20.38 -12.23 -24.57
CA ILE A 55 19.90 -12.51 -23.21
C ILE A 55 18.66 -11.67 -22.90
N VAL A 56 18.68 -10.36 -23.20
CA VAL A 56 17.54 -9.47 -22.96
C VAL A 56 16.34 -9.85 -23.83
N ALA A 57 16.56 -10.21 -25.10
CA ALA A 57 15.49 -10.57 -26.03
C ALA A 57 14.82 -11.92 -25.68
N GLN A 58 15.59 -12.87 -25.14
CA GLN A 58 15.10 -14.19 -24.74
C GLN A 58 14.57 -14.22 -23.30
N ALA A 59 14.91 -13.21 -22.49
CA ALA A 59 14.39 -13.10 -21.13
C ALA A 59 12.85 -13.00 -21.19
N PRO A 60 12.13 -13.85 -20.44
CA PRO A 60 10.68 -13.77 -20.38
C PRO A 60 10.29 -12.39 -19.84
N ARG A 61 9.29 -11.75 -20.47
CA ARG A 61 8.75 -10.50 -19.94
C ARG A 61 8.12 -10.77 -18.59
N CYS A 62 8.44 -9.93 -17.60
CA CYS A 62 7.69 -9.92 -16.36
C CYS A 62 6.24 -9.60 -16.67
N GLN A 63 5.31 -10.43 -16.19
CA GLN A 63 3.89 -10.10 -16.27
C GLN A 63 3.65 -8.84 -15.42
N PRO A 64 2.88 -7.86 -15.91
CA PRO A 64 2.50 -6.73 -15.07
C PRO A 64 1.71 -7.28 -13.88
N LEU A 65 2.13 -6.91 -12.67
CA LEU A 65 1.36 -7.27 -11.48
C LEU A 65 -0.04 -6.67 -11.61
N PRO A 66 -1.12 -7.41 -11.32
CA PRO A 66 -2.45 -6.85 -11.31
C PRO A 66 -2.49 -5.70 -10.28
N THR A 67 -3.12 -4.59 -10.64
CA THR A 67 -3.34 -3.47 -9.73
C THR A 67 -4.27 -3.93 -8.62
N LYS A 68 -3.74 -4.12 -7.41
CA LYS A 68 -4.51 -4.52 -6.24
C LYS A 68 -5.01 -3.30 -5.49
N ALA A 69 -6.25 -3.38 -5.02
CA ALA A 69 -6.81 -2.36 -4.15
C ALA A 69 -6.16 -2.40 -2.75
N TRP A 70 -6.30 -1.32 -1.97
CA TRP A 70 -5.64 -1.23 -0.66
C TRP A 70 -6.10 -2.31 0.33
N TRP A 71 -7.37 -2.73 0.25
CA TRP A 71 -7.95 -3.79 1.09
C TRP A 71 -7.47 -5.20 0.69
N GLU A 72 -6.90 -5.37 -0.50
CA GLU A 72 -6.32 -6.64 -0.97
C GLU A 72 -4.84 -6.80 -0.57
N LEU A 73 -4.21 -5.71 -0.12
CA LEU A 73 -2.77 -5.64 0.15
C LEU A 73 -2.40 -5.87 1.61
N GLY A 74 -3.36 -5.87 2.54
CA GLY A 74 -3.09 -6.00 3.97
C GLY A 74 -4.26 -6.52 4.78
N ALA A 75 -3.96 -6.95 6.01
CA ALA A 75 -4.98 -7.43 6.94
C ALA A 75 -5.87 -6.29 7.46
N LEU A 76 -7.15 -6.60 7.67
CA LEU A 76 -8.10 -5.76 8.38
C LEU A 76 -8.22 -6.21 9.82
N TYR A 77 -8.22 -5.27 10.76
CA TYR A 77 -8.38 -5.56 12.19
C TYR A 77 -9.71 -5.02 12.69
N ARG A 78 -10.61 -5.90 13.13
CA ARG A 78 -11.91 -5.52 13.71
C ARG A 78 -11.77 -5.28 15.19
N ALA A 79 -12.12 -4.08 15.65
CA ALA A 79 -11.97 -3.68 17.04
C ALA A 79 -13.15 -2.80 17.51
N PRO A 80 -13.94 -3.27 18.48
CA PRO A 80 -14.91 -2.43 19.16
C PRO A 80 -14.20 -1.30 19.93
N PRO A 81 -14.58 -0.02 19.73
CA PRO A 81 -13.89 1.12 20.34
C PRO A 81 -13.74 0.99 21.85
N LYS A 82 -14.82 0.58 22.53
CA LYS A 82 -14.89 0.45 23.99
C LYS A 82 -13.97 -0.62 24.55
N ALA A 83 -13.85 -1.76 23.86
CA ALA A 83 -12.99 -2.86 24.29
C ALA A 83 -11.51 -2.60 23.97
N PHE A 84 -11.23 -1.96 22.83
CA PHE A 84 -9.87 -1.75 22.35
C PHE A 84 -9.21 -0.52 22.98
N GLY A 85 -9.91 0.62 22.97
CA GLY A 85 -9.40 1.91 23.42
C GLY A 85 -10.10 2.50 24.64
N GLY A 86 -11.28 1.99 25.00
CA GLY A 86 -12.17 2.62 25.99
C GLY A 86 -13.06 3.68 25.35
N ASP A 87 -12.45 4.62 24.63
CA ASP A 87 -13.10 5.68 23.87
C ASP A 87 -12.33 5.94 22.54
N LEU A 88 -12.81 6.87 21.70
CA LEU A 88 -12.18 7.17 20.41
C LEU A 88 -10.75 7.70 20.54
N LYS A 89 -10.44 8.48 21.58
CA LYS A 89 -9.08 8.99 21.85
C LYS A 89 -8.14 7.87 22.27
N GLY A 90 -8.65 6.88 22.99
CA GLY A 90 -7.92 5.68 23.36
C GLY A 90 -7.61 4.80 22.15
N VAL A 91 -8.54 4.70 21.20
CA VAL A 91 -8.28 4.05 19.90
C VAL A 91 -7.18 4.80 19.14
N GLU A 92 -7.26 6.14 19.10
CA GLU A 92 -6.28 6.99 18.42
C GLU A 92 -4.85 6.75 18.94
N LYS A 93 -4.68 6.70 20.26
CA LYS A 93 -3.39 6.39 20.92
C LYS A 93 -2.84 5.01 20.54
N ARG A 94 -3.72 4.06 20.19
CA ARG A 94 -3.35 2.68 19.83
C ARG A 94 -3.11 2.49 18.33
N LEU A 95 -3.38 3.48 17.48
CA LEU A 95 -3.10 3.40 16.04
C LEU A 95 -1.63 3.11 15.73
N GLY A 96 -0.71 3.63 16.53
CA GLY A 96 0.73 3.32 16.41
C GLY A 96 1.02 1.83 16.57
N TYR A 97 0.38 1.18 17.55
CA TYR A 97 0.50 -0.27 17.75
C TYR A 97 -0.03 -1.06 16.54
N LEU A 98 -1.20 -0.68 16.02
CA LEU A 98 -1.80 -1.32 14.85
C LEU A 98 -0.87 -1.25 13.64
N LYS A 99 -0.27 -0.08 13.39
CA LYS A 99 0.60 0.10 12.23
C LYS A 99 1.97 -0.55 12.40
N GLU A 100 2.63 -0.33 13.53
CA GLU A 100 4.03 -0.71 13.72
C GLU A 100 4.21 -2.17 14.15
N LYS A 101 3.27 -2.71 14.95
CA LYS A 101 3.39 -4.07 15.49
C LYS A 101 2.58 -5.09 14.72
N LEU A 102 1.35 -4.75 14.33
CA LEU A 102 0.48 -5.67 13.58
C LEU A 102 0.56 -5.48 12.06
N GLN A 103 1.09 -4.33 11.59
CA GLN A 103 1.21 -4.01 10.16
C GLN A 103 -0.10 -4.14 9.38
N VAL A 104 -1.22 -3.75 10.02
CA VAL A 104 -2.55 -3.83 9.39
C VAL A 104 -2.74 -2.72 8.36
N GLY A 105 -3.48 -3.03 7.30
CA GLY A 105 -3.86 -2.07 6.25
C GLY A 105 -5.07 -1.23 6.65
N GLY A 106 -5.98 -1.80 7.44
CA GLY A 106 -7.18 -1.11 7.89
C GLY A 106 -7.70 -1.56 9.25
N LEU A 107 -8.49 -0.68 9.85
CA LEU A 107 -9.19 -0.85 11.13
C LEU A 107 -10.69 -0.84 10.85
N VAL A 108 -11.37 -1.94 11.13
CA VAL A 108 -12.84 -1.99 11.17
C VAL A 108 -13.27 -1.57 12.57
N LEU A 109 -13.79 -0.35 12.67
CA LEU A 109 -14.18 0.30 13.90
C LEU A 109 -15.68 0.20 14.10
N GLY A 110 -16.11 -0.43 15.19
CA GLY A 110 -17.48 -0.32 15.66
C GLY A 110 -17.96 -1.55 16.44
N PRO A 111 -19.22 -1.53 16.91
CA PRO A 111 -20.19 -0.44 16.76
C PRO A 111 -19.76 0.89 17.38
N VAL A 112 -20.08 2.02 16.72
CA VAL A 112 -19.86 3.38 17.25
C VAL A 112 -21.16 4.09 17.66
N TYR A 113 -22.30 3.55 17.27
CA TYR A 113 -23.62 4.09 17.55
C TYR A 113 -24.13 3.62 18.91
N PRO A 114 -25.04 4.37 19.56
CA PRO A 114 -25.56 3.98 20.87
C PRO A 114 -26.48 2.75 20.79
N GLN A 115 -26.72 2.14 21.94
CA GLN A 115 -27.59 0.96 22.04
C GLN A 115 -29.02 1.26 21.54
N LYS A 116 -29.66 0.22 21.00
CA LYS A 116 -31.04 0.30 20.53
C LYS A 116 -32.00 0.64 21.68
N SER A 117 -32.93 1.57 21.46
CA SER A 117 -34.03 1.78 22.40
C SER A 117 -35.05 0.64 22.32
N PRO A 118 -35.83 0.37 23.39
CA PRO A 118 -36.83 -0.69 23.37
C PRO A 118 -37.89 -0.55 22.27
N GLU A 119 -38.21 0.68 21.88
CA GLU A 119 -39.26 1.01 20.91
C GLU A 119 -38.75 1.02 19.46
N ALA A 120 -37.44 1.13 19.25
CA ALA A 120 -36.85 1.23 17.91
C ALA A 120 -36.64 -0.15 17.26
N LYS A 121 -36.84 -0.23 15.94
CA LYS A 121 -36.56 -1.46 15.18
C LYS A 121 -35.06 -1.76 15.14
N ILE A 122 -34.24 -0.74 14.86
CA ILE A 122 -32.77 -0.80 14.83
C ILE A 122 -32.15 0.32 15.68
N PRO A 123 -30.86 0.23 16.07
CA PRO A 123 -30.15 1.31 16.74
C PRO A 123 -30.10 2.58 15.87
N PRO A 124 -29.89 3.77 16.47
CA PRO A 124 -29.71 5.01 15.72
C PRO A 124 -28.33 5.05 15.04
N LEU A 125 -28.17 4.33 13.93
CA LEU A 125 -26.90 4.10 13.24
C LEU A 125 -26.20 5.38 12.74
N LYS A 126 -26.90 6.51 12.65
CA LYS A 126 -26.33 7.82 12.26
C LYS A 126 -25.68 8.55 13.43
N GLU A 127 -26.01 8.17 14.65
CA GLU A 127 -25.55 8.88 15.84
C GLU A 127 -24.27 8.24 16.37
N LEU A 128 -23.42 9.07 16.97
CA LEU A 128 -22.25 8.60 17.71
C LEU A 128 -22.65 8.38 19.16
N ASP A 129 -22.26 7.25 19.76
CA ASP A 129 -22.45 7.00 21.18
C ASP A 129 -21.68 8.05 21.99
N PRO A 130 -22.36 8.90 22.79
CA PRO A 130 -21.71 9.97 23.54
C PRO A 130 -20.71 9.45 24.58
N THR A 131 -20.78 8.17 24.96
CA THR A 131 -19.81 7.53 25.86
C THR A 131 -18.46 7.27 25.18
N LEU A 132 -18.40 7.30 23.85
CA LEU A 132 -17.18 7.11 23.07
C LEU A 132 -16.49 8.44 22.73
N GLY A 133 -17.20 9.56 22.82
CA GLY A 133 -16.69 10.90 22.56
C GLY A 133 -17.59 11.73 21.65
N THR A 134 -16.99 12.67 20.95
CA THR A 134 -17.67 13.60 20.03
C THR A 134 -17.39 13.28 18.57
N ILE A 135 -18.19 13.82 17.66
CA ILE A 135 -17.94 13.69 16.21
C ILE A 135 -16.60 14.31 15.81
N GLN A 136 -16.13 15.33 16.54
CA GLN A 136 -14.80 15.91 16.36
C GLN A 136 -13.69 14.92 16.74
N ASP A 137 -13.88 14.15 17.82
CA ASP A 137 -12.94 13.09 18.21
C ASP A 137 -12.90 11.97 17.17
N PHE A 138 -14.05 11.64 16.55
CA PHE A 138 -14.12 10.69 15.44
C PHE A 138 -13.35 11.19 14.21
N SER A 139 -13.57 12.45 13.81
CA SER A 139 -12.86 13.06 12.68
C SER A 139 -11.34 13.11 12.93
N ALA A 140 -10.93 13.46 14.15
CA ALA A 140 -9.52 13.44 14.57
C ALA A 140 -8.92 12.03 14.48
N LEU A 141 -9.64 11.01 14.95
CA LEU A 141 -9.23 9.61 14.86
C LEU A 141 -9.02 9.17 13.40
N VAL A 142 -9.97 9.49 12.52
CA VAL A 142 -9.89 9.14 11.09
C VAL A 142 -8.68 9.81 10.44
N GLN A 143 -8.45 11.09 10.72
CA GLN A 143 -7.29 11.81 10.21
C GLN A 143 -5.98 11.23 10.76
N ALA A 144 -5.88 10.95 12.06
CA ALA A 144 -4.70 10.35 12.67
C ALA A 144 -4.41 8.94 12.12
N ALA A 145 -5.44 8.14 11.85
CA ALA A 145 -5.29 6.82 11.24
C ALA A 145 -4.71 6.95 9.82
N LYS A 146 -5.24 7.88 9.05
CA LYS A 146 -4.78 8.19 7.69
C LYS A 146 -3.33 8.67 7.65
N ASP A 147 -2.93 9.54 8.57
CA ASP A 147 -1.54 10.02 8.69
C ASP A 147 -0.57 8.87 8.98
N LYS A 148 -1.04 7.81 9.63
CA LYS A 148 -0.29 6.57 9.89
C LYS A 148 -0.44 5.52 8.78
N GLY A 149 -1.16 5.82 7.70
CA GLY A 149 -1.43 4.88 6.62
C GLY A 149 -2.26 3.67 7.06
N VAL A 150 -3.21 3.88 7.98
CA VAL A 150 -4.25 2.93 8.40
C VAL A 150 -5.59 3.46 7.91
N LYS A 151 -6.33 2.64 7.16
CA LYS A 151 -7.66 3.00 6.65
C LYS A 151 -8.74 2.65 7.67
N VAL A 152 -9.71 3.52 7.89
CA VAL A 152 -10.82 3.27 8.82
C VAL A 152 -12.05 2.83 8.04
N ILE A 153 -12.58 1.66 8.38
CA ILE A 153 -13.86 1.12 7.91
C ILE A 153 -14.82 1.18 9.10
N LEU A 154 -16.05 1.63 8.88
CA LEU A 154 -17.04 1.75 9.95
C LEU A 154 -18.00 0.55 9.97
N ASP A 155 -18.15 -0.11 11.11
CA ASP A 155 -19.14 -1.18 11.32
C ASP A 155 -20.52 -0.58 11.61
N LEU A 156 -21.46 -0.80 10.68
CA LEU A 156 -22.86 -0.33 10.75
C LEU A 156 -23.86 -1.48 10.90
N THR A 157 -23.40 -2.65 11.33
CA THR A 157 -24.24 -3.84 11.53
C THR A 157 -25.35 -3.55 12.55
N PRO A 158 -26.65 -3.64 12.24
CA PRO A 158 -27.70 -3.20 13.17
C PRO A 158 -27.83 -4.04 14.44
N ASN A 159 -27.49 -5.33 14.37
CA ASN A 159 -27.60 -6.25 15.49
C ASN A 159 -26.39 -7.21 15.53
N PRO A 160 -25.20 -6.73 15.96
CA PRO A 160 -23.96 -7.51 15.90
C PRO A 160 -23.96 -8.75 16.81
N ALA A 161 -24.80 -8.78 17.84
CA ALA A 161 -24.94 -9.94 18.74
C ALA A 161 -26.05 -10.91 18.31
N GLY A 162 -26.77 -10.59 17.23
CA GLY A 162 -27.86 -11.39 16.70
C GLY A 162 -27.38 -12.66 16.00
N ASN A 163 -28.23 -13.67 16.03
CA ASN A 163 -28.11 -14.84 15.16
C ASN A 163 -29.54 -15.36 14.84
N PRO A 164 -30.12 -15.03 13.67
CA PRO A 164 -29.53 -14.28 12.55
C PRO A 164 -29.25 -12.80 12.86
N VAL A 165 -28.33 -12.18 12.13
CA VAL A 165 -27.95 -10.76 12.32
C VAL A 165 -29.10 -9.85 11.87
N TRP A 166 -29.66 -10.10 10.69
CA TRP A 166 -30.74 -9.31 10.11
C TRP A 166 -32.09 -9.95 10.34
N GLY A 167 -32.21 -11.27 10.14
CA GLY A 167 -33.47 -11.99 10.30
C GLY A 167 -34.62 -11.34 9.52
N ASP A 168 -35.72 -10.99 10.21
CA ASP A 168 -36.86 -10.31 9.57
C ASP A 168 -36.54 -8.88 9.11
N ALA A 169 -35.53 -8.24 9.69
CA ALA A 169 -35.10 -6.89 9.31
C ALA A 169 -34.52 -6.85 7.90
N ALA A 170 -34.03 -7.98 7.36
CA ALA A 170 -33.56 -8.08 5.97
C ALA A 170 -34.68 -7.84 4.94
N LYS A 171 -35.94 -7.99 5.34
CA LYS A 171 -37.13 -7.82 4.49
C LYS A 171 -37.86 -6.50 4.74
N ASP A 172 -37.50 -5.78 5.81
CA ASP A 172 -38.13 -4.52 6.18
C ASP A 172 -37.49 -3.36 5.40
N SER A 173 -38.23 -2.83 4.43
CA SER A 173 -37.76 -1.73 3.58
C SER A 173 -37.44 -0.46 4.38
N GLU A 174 -38.11 -0.23 5.51
CA GLU A 174 -37.83 0.91 6.38
C GLU A 174 -36.46 0.74 7.04
N VAL A 175 -36.15 -0.46 7.54
CA VAL A 175 -34.84 -0.77 8.12
C VAL A 175 -33.73 -0.62 7.09
N LEU A 176 -33.91 -1.19 5.88
CA LEU A 176 -32.92 -1.09 4.82
C LEU A 176 -32.67 0.37 4.40
N GLN A 177 -33.72 1.20 4.32
CA GLN A 177 -33.58 2.63 4.04
C GLN A 177 -32.86 3.38 5.16
N GLN A 178 -33.12 3.04 6.43
CA GLN A 178 -32.43 3.65 7.56
C GLN A 178 -30.93 3.33 7.55
N VAL A 179 -30.56 2.08 7.25
CA VAL A 179 -29.15 1.67 7.08
C VAL A 179 -28.50 2.39 5.91
N GLN A 180 -29.13 2.41 4.74
CA GLN A 180 -28.60 3.13 3.57
C GLN A 180 -28.40 4.63 3.85
N ALA A 181 -29.32 5.24 4.60
CA ALA A 181 -29.20 6.62 5.01
C ALA A 181 -28.08 6.83 6.04
N ALA A 182 -27.80 5.85 6.91
CA ALA A 182 -26.65 5.86 7.81
C ALA A 182 -25.33 5.71 7.04
N MET A 183 -25.25 4.78 6.09
CA MET A 183 -24.10 4.66 5.19
C MET A 183 -23.82 5.99 4.50
N SER A 184 -24.85 6.59 3.89
CA SER A 184 -24.73 7.89 3.19
C SER A 184 -24.35 9.05 4.12
N HIS A 185 -24.65 8.95 5.42
CA HIS A 185 -24.24 9.94 6.41
C HIS A 185 -22.74 9.80 6.71
N TRP A 186 -22.30 8.60 7.09
CA TRP A 186 -20.91 8.33 7.46
C TRP A 186 -19.94 8.40 6.29
N LEU A 187 -20.39 8.11 5.07
CA LEU A 187 -19.61 8.32 3.85
C LEU A 187 -19.34 9.80 3.54
N LYS A 188 -19.97 10.75 4.24
CA LYS A 188 -19.56 12.17 4.17
C LYS A 188 -18.27 12.43 4.95
N GLU A 189 -17.98 11.60 5.94
CA GLU A 189 -16.70 11.58 6.65
C GLU A 189 -15.62 10.91 5.78
N ASP A 190 -14.35 11.16 6.10
CA ASP A 190 -13.20 10.63 5.33
C ASP A 190 -12.88 9.15 5.64
N ILE A 191 -13.91 8.34 5.88
CA ILE A 191 -13.78 6.89 6.07
C ILE A 191 -13.51 6.19 4.73
N ALA A 192 -12.82 5.05 4.81
CA ALA A 192 -12.40 4.24 3.68
C ALA A 192 -13.38 3.11 3.33
N GLY A 193 -14.46 2.93 4.10
CA GLY A 193 -15.44 1.91 3.81
C GLY A 193 -16.48 1.69 4.89
N ILE A 194 -17.42 0.81 4.58
CA ILE A 194 -18.47 0.34 5.49
C ILE A 194 -18.32 -1.17 5.67
N PHE A 195 -18.50 -1.65 6.89
CA PHE A 195 -18.60 -3.05 7.24
C PHE A 195 -20.02 -3.38 7.68
N LEU A 196 -20.56 -4.49 7.18
CA LEU A 196 -21.85 -5.06 7.58
C LEU A 196 -21.70 -6.57 7.75
N ASP A 197 -21.98 -7.06 8.95
CA ASP A 197 -22.05 -8.50 9.27
C ASP A 197 -23.31 -9.13 8.67
N GLY A 198 -23.26 -10.39 8.27
CA GLY A 198 -24.42 -11.15 7.79
C GLY A 198 -25.06 -10.57 6.53
N ILE A 199 -24.24 -9.99 5.64
CA ILE A 199 -24.70 -9.37 4.38
C ILE A 199 -25.38 -10.38 3.44
N GLU A 200 -25.15 -11.67 3.66
CA GLU A 200 -25.68 -12.85 2.98
C GLU A 200 -27.16 -13.07 3.29
N GLU A 201 -27.65 -12.53 4.40
CA GLU A 201 -29.06 -12.55 4.76
C GLU A 201 -29.88 -11.53 3.95
N LEU A 202 -29.21 -10.57 3.31
CA LEU A 202 -29.84 -9.48 2.56
C LEU A 202 -30.11 -9.87 1.10
N PRO A 203 -31.12 -9.26 0.44
CA PRO A 203 -31.33 -9.45 -0.98
C PRO A 203 -30.14 -8.96 -1.82
N ASP A 204 -29.71 -9.73 -2.83
CA ASP A 204 -28.59 -9.37 -3.72
C ASP A 204 -28.69 -7.97 -4.33
N LEU A 205 -29.91 -7.55 -4.66
CA LEU A 205 -30.18 -6.22 -5.21
C LEU A 205 -29.81 -5.11 -4.21
N VAL A 206 -30.08 -5.31 -2.93
CA VAL A 206 -29.77 -4.35 -1.85
C VAL A 206 -28.26 -4.28 -1.66
N VAL A 207 -27.58 -5.42 -1.62
CA VAL A 207 -26.12 -5.50 -1.52
C VAL A 207 -25.44 -4.81 -2.70
N ALA A 208 -25.92 -5.04 -3.92
CA ALA A 208 -25.41 -4.39 -5.12
C ALA A 208 -25.60 -2.86 -5.09
N GLN A 209 -26.77 -2.40 -4.63
CA GLN A 209 -27.04 -0.96 -4.46
C GLN A 209 -26.11 -0.33 -3.42
N TRP A 210 -25.89 -0.99 -2.29
CA TRP A 210 -25.03 -0.49 -1.21
C TRP A 210 -23.55 -0.51 -1.58
N ARG A 211 -23.11 -1.52 -2.35
CA ARG A 211 -21.77 -1.54 -2.94
C ARG A 211 -21.57 -0.34 -3.85
N ASN A 212 -22.51 -0.13 -4.76
CA ASN A 212 -22.48 0.99 -5.70
C ASN A 212 -22.46 2.35 -4.96
N LEU A 213 -23.33 2.52 -3.95
CA LEU A 213 -23.33 3.70 -3.08
C LEU A 213 -21.96 3.96 -2.45
N THR A 214 -21.27 2.91 -1.99
CA THR A 214 -19.99 3.02 -1.29
C THR A 214 -18.85 3.36 -2.26
N GLU A 215 -18.79 2.67 -3.40
CA GLU A 215 -17.70 2.81 -4.39
C GLU A 215 -17.80 4.09 -5.21
N GLN A 216 -19.01 4.59 -5.51
CA GLN A 216 -19.17 5.80 -6.33
C GLN A 216 -19.06 7.10 -5.55
N GLN A 217 -19.16 7.08 -4.21
CA GLN A 217 -19.05 8.31 -3.44
C GLN A 217 -17.58 8.75 -3.29
N PRO A 218 -17.24 9.98 -3.70
CA PRO A 218 -15.88 10.48 -3.57
C PRO A 218 -15.51 10.65 -2.10
N SER A 219 -14.35 10.11 -1.71
CA SER A 219 -13.73 10.43 -0.43
C SER A 219 -13.10 11.83 -0.50
N PRO A 220 -13.20 12.66 0.57
CA PRO A 220 -12.49 13.94 0.67
C PRO A 220 -11.00 13.85 0.39
N SER A 221 -10.39 12.69 0.64
CA SER A 221 -8.96 12.43 0.42
C SER A 221 -8.63 11.59 -0.80
N GLY A 222 -9.65 11.26 -1.62
CA GLY A 222 -9.48 10.44 -2.82
C GLY A 222 -9.12 8.98 -2.53
N VAL A 223 -9.42 8.47 -1.33
CA VAL A 223 -9.22 7.06 -1.00
C VAL A 223 -10.34 6.22 -1.58
N ASP A 224 -9.98 5.15 -2.29
CA ASP A 224 -10.95 4.17 -2.78
C ASP A 224 -11.73 3.54 -1.62
N ARG A 225 -13.05 3.44 -1.78
CA ARG A 225 -13.95 2.96 -0.74
C ARG A 225 -14.39 1.53 -1.00
N VAL A 226 -14.63 0.80 0.09
CA VAL A 226 -15.05 -0.61 0.03
C VAL A 226 -16.22 -0.90 0.95
N LEU A 227 -17.15 -1.73 0.48
CA LEU A 227 -18.15 -2.39 1.30
C LEU A 227 -17.65 -3.79 1.65
N VAL A 228 -17.51 -4.07 2.94
CA VAL A 228 -17.03 -5.37 3.46
C VAL A 228 -18.19 -6.11 4.13
N GLY A 229 -18.44 -7.34 3.67
CA GLY A 229 -19.33 -8.30 4.32
C GLY A 229 -18.55 -9.20 5.29
N GLY A 230 -19.14 -9.50 6.45
CA GLY A 230 -18.60 -10.41 7.47
C GLY A 230 -19.43 -11.67 7.64
#